data_AF-A0A971M1K5-F1
#
_entry.id   AF-A0A971M1K5-F1
#
_cell.length_a   1.000
_cell.length_b   1.000
_cell.length_c   1.000
_cell.angle_alpha   90.00
_cell.angle_beta   90.00
_cell.angle_gamma   90.00
#
_symmetry.space_group_name_H-M   'P 1'
#
loop_
_entity.id
_entity.type
_entity.pdbx_description
1 polymer ?
#
loop_
_entity_poly.entity_id
_entity_poly.type
_entity_poly.pdbx_seq_one_letter_code
_entity_poly.pdbx_strand_id
1 'polypeptide(L)' 'MRFRERCILFTCPICNGRAIGRVGTDQFYCWDCFVEYNVSGNQVKIYDIAEDGSLVDVNLPETEIATVDASLT' A
#
# COMPACT_ATOMS: atom_id res chain seq x y z
N MET A 1 -27.14 15.45 -11.75
CA MET A 1 -25.96 14.58 -11.92
C MET A 1 -25.10 14.67 -10.66
N ARG A 2 -25.27 13.76 -9.69
CA ARG A 2 -24.51 13.74 -8.43
C ARG A 2 -23.40 12.70 -8.52
N PHE A 3 -22.25 13.10 -9.06
CA PHE A 3 -21.11 12.22 -9.31
C PHE A 3 -19.86 12.80 -8.63
N ARG A 4 -19.93 13.03 -7.31
CA ARG A 4 -18.80 13.66 -6.59
C ARG A 4 -18.58 13.12 -5.19
N GLU A 5 -18.90 11.85 -4.99
CA GLU A 5 -18.64 11.15 -3.73
C GLU A 5 -17.38 10.30 -3.93
N ARG A 6 -16.24 10.95 -3.68
CA ARG A 6 -14.87 10.41 -3.47
C ARG A 6 -14.66 8.95 -3.89
N CYS A 7 -14.40 8.73 -5.18
CA CYS A 7 -13.83 7.48 -5.69
C CYS A 7 -12.31 7.43 -5.45
N ILE A 8 -11.88 7.46 -4.19
CA ILE A 8 -10.47 7.21 -3.82
C ILE A 8 -10.01 5.79 -4.22
N LEU A 9 -10.95 4.89 -4.53
CA LEU A 9 -10.67 3.54 -5.00
C LEU A 9 -9.96 3.48 -6.36
N PHE A 10 -10.18 4.49 -7.21
CA PHE A 10 -9.66 4.52 -8.58
C PHE A 10 -8.52 5.54 -8.77
N THR A 11 -8.02 6.11 -7.67
CA THR A 11 -6.95 7.12 -7.68
C THR A 11 -5.88 6.74 -6.68
N CYS A 12 -4.63 6.61 -7.13
CA CYS A 12 -3.54 6.14 -6.27
C CYS A 12 -3.25 7.23 -5.23
N PRO A 13 -3.17 6.91 -3.93
CA PRO A 13 -2.85 7.90 -2.90
C PRO A 13 -1.42 8.45 -3.00
N ILE A 14 -0.53 7.77 -3.75
CA ILE A 14 0.88 8.17 -3.95
C ILE A 14 1.03 9.09 -5.16
N CYS A 15 0.69 8.61 -6.37
CA CYS A 15 0.89 9.37 -7.61
C CYS A 15 -0.36 10.10 -8.11
N ASN A 16 -1.53 9.91 -7.47
CA ASN A 16 -2.84 10.31 -8.00
C ASN A 16 -3.16 9.77 -9.40
N GLY A 17 -2.45 8.72 -9.82
CA GLY A 17 -2.67 8.00 -11.08
C GLY A 17 -3.91 7.12 -11.03
N ARG A 18 -4.35 6.67 -12.20
CA ARG A 18 -5.52 5.79 -12.38
C ARG A 18 -5.13 4.36 -12.78
N ALA A 19 -3.82 4.08 -12.85
CA ALA A 19 -3.25 2.77 -13.13
C ALA A 19 -3.29 1.88 -11.87
N ILE A 20 -4.49 1.63 -11.37
CA ILE A 20 -4.74 0.81 -10.19
C ILE A 20 -5.48 -0.46 -10.60
N GLY A 21 -4.97 -1.61 -10.17
CA GLY A 21 -5.64 -2.90 -10.26
C GLY A 21 -6.23 -3.33 -8.92
N ARG A 22 -7.38 -4.00 -8.95
CA ARG A 22 -7.93 -4.68 -7.76
C ARG A 22 -7.31 -6.06 -7.65
N VAL A 23 -6.64 -6.34 -6.53
CA VAL A 23 -5.97 -7.63 -6.27
C VAL A 23 -6.80 -8.50 -5.33
N GLY A 24 -7.64 -7.89 -4.48
CA GLY A 24 -8.52 -8.58 -3.54
C GLY A 24 -9.82 -7.82 -3.23
N THR A 25 -10.57 -8.28 -2.23
CA THR A 25 -11.88 -7.69 -1.86
C THR A 25 -11.75 -6.21 -1.49
N ASP A 26 -10.71 -5.84 -0.75
CA ASP A 26 -10.43 -4.46 -0.34
C ASP A 26 -8.98 -4.07 -0.60
N GLN A 27 -8.28 -4.83 -1.45
CA GLN A 27 -6.85 -4.65 -1.77
C GLN A 27 -6.65 -4.15 -3.19
N PHE A 28 -5.82 -3.12 -3.33
CA PHE A 28 -5.55 -2.41 -4.57
C PHE A 28 -4.05 -2.26 -4.79
N TYR A 29 -3.62 -2.36 -6.03
CA TYR A 29 -2.21 -2.26 -6.42
C TYR A 29 -2.04 -1.20 -7.49
N CYS A 30 -1.03 -0.34 -7.34
CA CYS A 30 -0.71 0.68 -8.34
C CYS A 30 0.46 0.23 -9.23
N TRP A 31 0.22 0.20 -10.54
CA TRP A 31 1.22 -0.20 -11.55
C TRP A 31 2.35 0.82 -11.73
N ASP A 32 2.11 2.10 -11.49
CA ASP A 32 3.13 3.15 -11.62
C ASP A 32 4.02 3.26 -10.36
N CYS A 33 3.42 3.05 -9.18
CA CYS A 33 4.11 3.21 -7.90
C CYS A 33 4.67 1.90 -7.35
N PHE A 34 4.25 0.74 -7.88
CA PHE A 34 4.60 -0.58 -7.36
C PHE A 34 4.23 -0.79 -5.87
N VAL A 35 3.16 -0.12 -5.41
CA VAL A 35 2.67 -0.21 -4.03
C VAL A 35 1.32 -0.90 -3.95
N GLU A 36 1.09 -1.60 -2.85
CA GLU A 36 -0.21 -2.18 -2.51
C GLU A 36 -0.88 -1.37 -1.40
N TYR A 37 -2.20 -1.27 -1.41
CA TYR A 37 -2.95 -0.62 -0.35
C TYR A 37 -4.33 -1.23 -0.12
N ASN A 38 -4.72 -1.29 1.14
CA ASN A 38 -6.01 -1.76 1.60
C ASN A 38 -6.95 -0.58 1.89
N VAL A 39 -8.21 -0.69 1.47
CA VAL A 39 -9.25 0.31 1.77
C VAL A 39 -10.31 -0.32 2.66
N SER A 40 -10.22 -0.06 3.97
CA SER A 40 -11.19 -0.52 4.97
C SER A 40 -12.09 0.65 5.39
N GLY A 41 -13.19 0.84 4.67
CA GLY A 41 -14.18 1.88 4.95
C GLY A 41 -13.63 3.30 4.79
N ASN A 42 -13.23 3.90 5.91
CA ASN A 42 -12.69 5.27 5.97
C ASN A 42 -11.17 5.32 6.26
N GLN A 43 -10.52 4.16 6.33
CA GLN A 43 -9.09 3.99 6.56
C GLN A 43 -8.43 3.40 5.32
N VAL A 44 -7.27 3.92 4.96
CA VAL A 44 -6.43 3.40 3.89
C VAL A 44 -5.10 2.99 4.52
N LYS A 45 -4.70 1.73 4.35
CA LYS A 45 -3.39 1.21 4.75
C LYS A 45 -2.56 0.99 3.50
N ILE A 46 -1.34 1.48 3.47
CA ILE A 46 -0.45 1.37 2.30
C ILE A 46 0.74 0.51 2.71
N TYR A 47 1.16 -0.36 1.80
CA TYR A 47 2.26 -1.29 1.95
C TYR A 47 3.22 -1.05 0.78
N ASP A 48 4.42 -0.59 1.11
CA ASP A 48 5.52 -0.46 0.15
C ASP A 48 6.19 -1.83 -0.01
N ILE A 49 6.55 -2.13 -1.26
CA ILE A 49 7.31 -3.32 -1.59
C ILE A 49 8.77 -2.87 -1.66
N ALA A 50 9.57 -3.33 -0.70
CA ALA A 50 11.00 -3.08 -0.70
C ALA A 50 11.67 -3.78 -1.90
N GLU A 51 12.88 -3.33 -2.28
CA GLU A 51 13.60 -3.82 -3.46
C GLU A 51 13.93 -5.33 -3.39
N ASP A 52 13.97 -5.89 -2.17
CA ASP A 52 14.14 -7.31 -1.87
C ASP A 52 12.82 -8.12 -1.86
N GLY A 53 11.67 -7.46 -2.07
CA GLY A 53 10.34 -8.07 -2.06
C GLY A 53 9.68 -8.14 -0.67
N SER A 54 10.28 -7.53 0.36
CA SER A 54 9.68 -7.41 1.69
C SER A 54 8.54 -6.38 1.70
N LEU A 55 7.43 -6.69 2.39
CA LEU A 55 6.31 -5.76 2.56
C LEU A 55 6.54 -4.88 3.79
N VAL A 56 6.72 -3.58 3.56
CA VAL A 56 6.91 -2.57 4.61
C VAL A 56 5.63 -1.75 4.72
N ASP A 57 5.00 -1.75 5.88
CA ASP A 57 3.85 -0.87 6.14
C ASP A 57 4.35 0.57 6.27
N VAL A 58 3.87 1.48 5.41
CA VAL A 58 4.34 2.87 5.40
C VAL A 58 3.74 3.73 6.51
N ASN A 59 2.81 3.18 7.30
CA ASN A 59 2.14 3.89 8.39
C ASN A 59 2.74 3.57 9.77
N LEU A 60 3.53 2.51 9.88
CA LEU A 60 4.29 2.22 11.09
C LEU A 60 5.65 2.95 11.05
N PRO A 61 5.96 3.79 12.06
CA PRO A 61 7.34 4.21 12.26
C PRO A 61 8.15 2.96 12.55
N GLU A 62 9.16 2.71 11.73
CA GLU A 62 10.17 1.67 11.85
C GLU A 62 10.52 1.35 13.32
N THR A 63 9.82 0.36 13.85
CA THR A 63 10.12 -0.35 15.09
C THR A 63 9.43 -1.68 14.81
N GLU A 64 10.06 -2.75 14.37
CA GLU A 64 11.42 -3.24 14.61
C GLU A 64 11.75 -4.18 13.44
N ILE A 65 12.41 -3.69 12.38
CA ILE A 65 12.96 -4.56 11.32
C ILE A 65 14.47 -4.39 11.31
N ALA A 66 15.14 -4.87 12.37
CA ALA A 66 16.55 -5.23 12.34
C ALA A 66 16.97 -5.98 13.62
N THR A 67 16.38 -7.14 13.88
CA THR A 67 17.16 -8.26 14.42
C THR A 67 16.76 -9.53 13.70
N VAL A 68 16.99 -9.58 12.38
CA VAL A 68 17.51 -10.83 11.82
C VAL A 68 18.96 -10.93 12.29
N ASP A 69 19.16 -11.30 13.56
CA ASP A 69 20.43 -11.90 13.97
C ASP A 69 20.45 -13.29 13.33
N ALA A 70 20.82 -13.30 12.05
CA ALA A 70 21.37 -14.48 11.44
C ALA A 70 22.85 -14.54 11.82
N SER A 71 23.14 -15.31 12.87
CA SER A 71 24.46 -15.85 13.25
C SER A 71 25.37 -14.92 14.07
N LEU A 72 25.56 -15.22 15.37
CA LEU A 72 26.71 -16.00 15.86
C LEU A 72 26.65 -16.23 17.40
N THR A 73 26.30 -17.44 17.85
CA THR A 73 27.02 -18.23 18.88
C THR A 73 26.60 -19.69 18.73
#